data_AF-H2BSX7-F1
#
_entry.id   AF-H2BSX7-F1
#
_cell.length_a   1.000
_cell.length_b   1.000
_cell.length_c   1.000
_cell.angle_alpha   90.00
_cell.angle_beta   90.00
_cell.angle_gamma   90.00
#
_symmetry.space_group_name_H-M   'P 1'
#
loop_
_entity.id
_entity.type
_entity.pdbx_description
1 polymer ?
#
loop_
_entity_poly.entity_id
_entity_poly.type
_entity_poly.pdbx_seq_one_letter_code
_entity_poly.pdbx_strand_id
1 'polypeptide(L)'
;MAKRIIYVSRNGRSHQLKLRDNQGHNPGNNKLSTDVEPSDAVQWQLDTNSGLEAITGIKPSDSSKPAYRGSQDLLAAPPKNNNGIWEATVVSTSPGRGKFENYMIGFKIPNDTTEYWDDPKLQMKT
;
A
#
# COMPACT_ATOMS: atom_id res chain seq x y z
N MET A 1 5.53 16.91 8.00
CA MET A 1 4.87 15.60 8.16
C MET A 1 3.50 15.68 7.53
N ALA A 2 3.36 15.09 6.35
CA ALA A 2 2.08 14.98 5.67
C ALA A 2 1.46 13.60 5.92
N LYS A 3 0.15 13.53 5.73
CA LYS A 3 -0.62 12.28 5.77
C LYS A 3 -0.88 11.82 4.34
N ARG A 4 -0.38 10.64 3.99
CA ARG A 4 -0.58 9.96 2.71
C ARG A 4 -1.63 8.88 2.91
N ILE A 5 -2.74 8.98 2.20
CA ILE A 5 -3.85 8.04 2.33
C ILE A 5 -3.98 7.27 1.02
N ILE A 6 -3.88 5.95 1.11
CA ILE A 6 -4.05 5.00 0.02
C ILE A 6 -5.40 4.32 0.22
N TYR A 7 -6.29 4.54 -0.74
CA TYR A 7 -7.61 3.95 -0.76
C TYR A 7 -7.58 2.65 -1.56
N VAL A 8 -8.10 1.59 -0.95
CA VAL A 8 -8.07 0.23 -1.47
C VAL A 8 -9.47 -0.18 -1.93
N SER A 9 -9.58 -0.61 -3.18
CA SER A 9 -10.83 -1.06 -3.78
C SER A 9 -10.61 -2.28 -4.66
N ARG A 10 -11.66 -3.07 -4.89
CA ARG A 10 -11.67 -4.17 -5.85
C ARG A 10 -11.70 -3.62 -7.26
N ASN A 11 -10.90 -4.20 -8.15
CA ASN A 11 -10.95 -3.89 -9.57
C ASN A 11 -12.12 -4.63 -10.23
N GLY A 12 -13.32 -4.04 -10.16
CA GLY A 12 -14.54 -4.61 -10.71
C GLY A 12 -14.90 -5.95 -10.05
N ARG A 13 -15.08 -7.00 -10.86
CA ARG A 13 -15.35 -8.37 -10.39
C ARG A 13 -14.10 -9.26 -10.31
N SER A 14 -12.91 -8.70 -10.57
CA SER A 14 -11.66 -9.48 -10.54
C SER A 14 -11.15 -9.75 -9.12
N HIS A 15 -10.10 -10.55 -9.00
CA HIS A 15 -9.32 -10.74 -7.76
C HIS A 15 -8.13 -9.78 -7.67
N GLN A 16 -8.19 -8.64 -8.37
CA GLN A 16 -7.14 -7.61 -8.34
C GLN A 16 -7.64 -6.37 -7.60
N LEU A 17 -6.73 -5.61 -6.99
CA LEU A 17 -7.06 -4.32 -6.41
C LEU A 17 -6.94 -3.20 -7.45
N LYS A 18 -7.72 -2.16 -7.21
CA LYS A 18 -7.52 -0.82 -7.73
C LYS A 18 -7.17 0.07 -6.55
N LEU A 19 -6.06 0.78 -6.68
CA LEU A 19 -5.57 1.69 -5.67
C LEU A 19 -5.62 3.13 -6.17
N ARG A 20 -5.89 4.05 -5.25
CA ARG A 20 -5.74 5.50 -5.47
C ARG A 20 -5.22 6.15 -4.21
N ASP A 21 -4.60 7.32 -4.31
CA ASP A 21 -4.16 8.06 -3.13
C ASP A 21 -4.83 9.45 -2.99
N ASN A 22 -4.55 10.12 -1.88
CA ASN A 22 -4.97 11.50 -1.64
C ASN A 22 -4.08 12.55 -2.34
N GLN A 23 -3.09 12.13 -3.11
CA GLN A 23 -2.27 13.02 -3.95
C GLN A 23 -2.88 13.17 -5.35
N GLY A 24 -3.93 12.40 -5.66
CA GLY A 24 -4.64 12.43 -6.94
C GLY A 24 -4.19 11.33 -7.91
N HIS A 25 -3.28 10.44 -7.50
CA HIS A 25 -2.89 9.31 -8.33
C HIS A 25 -3.99 8.24 -8.31
N ASN A 26 -4.47 7.86 -9.49
CA ASN A 26 -5.47 6.81 -9.67
C ASN A 26 -5.21 6.08 -11.01
N PRO A 27 -4.28 5.12 -11.06
CA PRO A 27 -3.95 4.40 -12.28
C PRO A 27 -5.05 3.43 -12.74
N GLY A 28 -6.14 3.27 -11.98
CA GLY A 28 -7.21 2.33 -12.30
C GLY A 28 -6.84 0.86 -12.06
N ASN A 29 -5.69 0.59 -11.45
CA ASN A 29 -5.15 -0.74 -11.17
C ASN A 29 -4.31 -0.74 -9.88
N ASN A 30 -3.54 -1.81 -9.64
CA ASN A 30 -2.67 -1.99 -8.48
C ASN A 30 -1.29 -1.32 -8.61
N LYS A 31 -0.96 -0.74 -9.77
CA LYS A 31 0.35 -0.10 -10.06
C LYS A 31 0.43 1.34 -9.53
N LEU A 32 -0.17 1.59 -8.37
CA LEU A 32 -0.04 2.88 -7.71
C LEU A 32 1.39 3.06 -7.21
N SER A 33 1.97 4.22 -7.53
CA SER A 33 3.19 4.72 -6.90
C SER A 33 2.81 5.93 -6.07
N THR A 34 2.88 5.81 -4.76
CA THR A 34 2.61 6.93 -3.85
C THR A 34 3.91 7.64 -3.52
N ASP A 35 3.91 8.95 -3.69
CA ASP A 35 5.06 9.80 -3.43
C ASP A 35 5.12 10.16 -1.94
N VAL A 36 6.17 9.68 -1.27
CA VAL A 36 6.37 9.88 0.16
C VAL A 36 7.64 10.66 0.47
N GLU A 37 7.62 11.40 1.57
CA GLU A 37 8.77 12.11 2.15
C GLU A 37 9.15 11.52 3.52
N PRO A 38 10.38 11.75 4.02
CA PRO A 38 10.79 11.25 5.32
C PRO A 38 9.85 11.71 6.44
N SER A 39 9.57 10.80 7.37
CA SER A 39 8.62 11.01 8.47
C SER A 39 7.15 11.19 8.06
N ASP A 40 6.75 11.05 6.79
CA ASP A 40 5.33 11.05 6.42
C ASP A 40 4.57 9.89 7.07
N ALA A 41 3.29 10.11 7.39
CA ALA A 41 2.39 9.06 7.84
C ALA A 41 1.65 8.47 6.65
N VAL A 42 1.75 7.16 6.43
CA VAL A 42 1.03 6.43 5.38
C VAL A 42 -0.11 5.66 6.00
N GLN A 43 -1.31 5.79 5.41
CA GLN A 43 -2.50 5.07 5.83
C GLN A 43 -3.10 4.32 4.66
N TRP A 44 -3.53 3.09 4.89
CA TRP A 44 -4.32 2.30 3.96
C TRP A 44 -5.69 2.06 4.56
N GLN A 45 -6.72 2.34 3.77
CA GLN A 45 -8.11 2.13 4.18
C GLN A 45 -8.95 1.73 2.97
N LEU A 46 -10.09 1.10 3.22
CA LEU A 46 -11.03 0.78 2.16
C LEU A 46 -11.57 2.06 1.52
N ASP A 47 -11.73 2.04 0.20
CA ASP A 47 -12.45 3.09 -0.51
C ASP A 47 -13.96 3.01 -0.24
N THR A 48 -14.67 4.10 -0.49
CA THR A 48 -16.13 4.09 -0.51
C THR A 48 -16.61 3.13 -1.61
N ASN A 49 -17.50 2.21 -1.26
CA ASN A 49 -17.94 1.14 -2.17
C ASN A 49 -16.78 0.31 -2.74
N SER A 50 -15.77 0.04 -1.90
CA SER A 50 -14.57 -0.73 -2.29
C SER A 50 -14.89 -2.07 -2.93
N GLY A 51 -16.04 -2.69 -2.64
CA GLY A 51 -16.33 -4.07 -3.06
C GLY A 51 -15.48 -5.11 -2.32
N LEU A 52 -14.86 -4.70 -1.20
CA LEU A 52 -14.05 -5.51 -0.31
C LEU A 52 -14.69 -5.52 1.08
N GLU A 53 -14.50 -6.62 1.81
CA GLU A 53 -14.96 -6.75 3.19
C GLU A 53 -13.97 -6.10 4.17
N ALA A 54 -12.68 -6.41 4.01
CA ALA A 54 -11.63 -5.93 4.89
C ALA A 54 -10.24 -5.97 4.23
N ILE A 55 -9.34 -5.13 4.73
CA ILE A 55 -7.89 -5.29 4.58
C ILE A 55 -7.42 -6.22 5.71
N THR A 56 -6.84 -7.37 5.36
CA THR A 56 -6.44 -8.40 6.34
C THR A 56 -5.00 -8.27 6.81
N GLY A 57 -4.14 -7.64 6.01
CA GLY A 57 -2.73 -7.50 6.34
C GLY A 57 -2.00 -6.52 5.43
N ILE A 58 -0.97 -5.84 5.94
CA ILE A 58 0.01 -5.16 5.12
C ILE A 58 1.40 -5.56 5.59
N LYS A 59 2.23 -6.03 4.67
CA LYS A 59 3.56 -6.55 4.97
C LYS A 59 4.56 -6.18 3.86
N PRO A 60 5.86 -6.11 4.16
CA PRO A 60 6.87 -5.92 3.13
C PRO A 60 6.82 -7.07 2.11
N SER A 61 7.17 -6.75 0.86
CA SER A 61 7.31 -7.78 -0.18
C SER A 61 8.56 -8.64 0.06
N ASP A 62 8.53 -9.87 -0.47
CA ASP A 62 9.64 -10.82 -0.31
C ASP A 62 10.83 -10.43 -1.19
N SER A 63 11.82 -9.75 -0.61
CA SER A 63 13.01 -9.25 -1.32
C SER A 63 13.86 -10.32 -2.00
N SER A 64 13.64 -11.61 -1.71
CA SER A 64 14.29 -12.72 -2.43
C SER A 64 13.73 -12.92 -3.85
N LYS A 65 12.52 -12.44 -4.13
CA LYS A 65 11.88 -12.58 -5.44
C LYS A 65 12.50 -11.62 -6.46
N PRO A 66 12.84 -12.09 -7.68
CA PRO A 66 13.41 -11.23 -8.74
C PRO A 66 12.56 -10.00 -9.06
N ALA A 67 11.23 -10.11 -8.96
CA ALA A 67 10.29 -9.02 -9.22
C ALA A 67 10.43 -7.83 -8.25
N TYR A 68 10.97 -8.06 -7.03
CA TYR A 68 11.10 -7.03 -5.99
C TYR A 68 12.55 -6.58 -5.77
N ARG A 69 13.47 -7.00 -6.64
CA ARG A 69 14.89 -6.61 -6.57
C ARG A 69 15.03 -5.09 -6.57
N GLY A 70 15.79 -4.56 -5.62
CA GLY A 70 16.03 -3.13 -5.47
C GLY A 70 15.00 -2.40 -4.60
N SER A 71 13.97 -3.11 -4.11
CA SER A 71 13.12 -2.63 -3.02
C SER A 71 13.95 -2.35 -1.77
N GLN A 72 13.62 -1.26 -1.08
CA GLN A 72 14.19 -0.87 0.20
C GLN A 72 13.08 -0.66 1.21
N ASP A 73 13.39 -0.83 2.49
CA ASP A 73 12.43 -0.54 3.56
C ASP A 73 12.34 0.98 3.73
N LEU A 74 11.25 1.55 3.23
CA LEU A 74 10.88 2.96 3.42
C LEU A 74 10.03 3.15 4.67
N LEU A 75 9.38 2.11 5.18
CA LEU A 75 8.62 2.16 6.42
C LEU A 75 9.53 1.94 7.64
N ALA A 76 9.40 2.81 8.65
CA ALA A 76 10.18 2.74 9.89
C ALA A 76 9.79 1.54 10.79
N ALA A 77 8.57 1.03 10.62
CA ALA A 77 8.05 -0.14 11.32
C ALA A 77 6.95 -0.81 10.47
N PRO A 78 6.64 -2.09 10.70
CA PRO A 78 5.52 -2.76 10.05
C PRO A 78 4.20 -2.00 10.28
N PRO A 79 3.33 -1.87 9.26
CA PRO A 79 2.03 -1.24 9.41
C PRO A 79 1.19 -1.89 10.51
N LYS A 80 0.49 -1.06 11.29
CA LYS A 80 -0.41 -1.51 12.37
C LYS A 80 -1.85 -1.24 12.00
N ASN A 81 -2.74 -2.18 12.31
CA ASN A 81 -4.16 -2.00 12.16
C ASN A 81 -4.72 -1.20 13.33
N ASN A 82 -5.41 -0.10 13.02
CA ASN A 82 -6.15 0.74 13.93
C ASN A 82 -7.60 0.84 13.43
N ASN A 83 -8.49 -0.02 13.94
CA ASN A 83 -9.92 -0.04 13.60
C ASN A 83 -10.21 -0.13 12.09
N GLY A 84 -9.47 -0.96 11.36
CA GLY A 84 -9.64 -1.18 9.92
C GLY A 84 -8.83 -0.22 9.03
N ILE A 85 -8.18 0.77 9.63
CA ILE A 85 -7.19 1.63 8.97
C ILE A 85 -5.81 1.09 9.33
N TRP A 86 -5.03 0.71 8.31
CA TRP A 86 -3.64 0.33 8.51
C TRP A 86 -2.76 1.56 8.43
N GLU A 87 -1.83 1.71 9.37
CA GLU A 87 -1.01 2.93 9.48
C GLU A 87 0.46 2.58 9.65
N ALA A 88 1.33 3.36 9.01
CA ALA A 88 2.78 3.29 9.14
C ALA A 88 3.41 4.68 9.02
N THR A 89 4.69 4.78 9.36
CA THR A 89 5.48 6.00 9.23
C THR A 89 6.68 5.73 8.35
N VAL A 90 6.96 6.64 7.41
CA VAL A 90 8.16 6.57 6.57
C VAL A 90 9.39 6.86 7.42
N VAL A 91 10.50 6.21 7.12
CA VAL A 91 11.81 6.42 7.77
C VAL A 91 12.13 7.90 7.88
N SER A 92 12.74 8.30 9.00
CA SER A 92 13.09 9.70 9.27
C SER A 92 14.26 10.20 8.41
N THR A 93 15.12 9.28 7.96
CA THR A 93 16.24 9.56 7.05
C THR A 93 15.90 9.07 5.65
N SER A 94 15.87 9.97 4.66
CA SER A 94 15.64 9.57 3.26
C SER A 94 16.77 8.65 2.77
N PRO A 95 16.44 7.47 2.19
CA PRO A 95 17.41 6.67 1.45
C PRO A 95 17.74 7.27 0.07
N GLY A 96 17.09 8.38 -0.30
CA GLY A 96 17.31 9.16 -1.50
C GLY A 96 16.14 9.12 -2.50
N ARG A 97 16.08 10.14 -3.35
CA ARG A 97 15.09 10.26 -4.43
C ARG A 97 15.02 9.02 -5.33
N GLY A 98 13.79 8.58 -5.61
CA GLY A 98 13.52 7.45 -6.52
C GLY A 98 13.73 6.07 -5.90
N LYS A 99 14.18 5.99 -4.63
CA LYS A 99 14.13 4.75 -3.86
C LYS A 99 12.68 4.35 -3.63
N PHE A 100 12.45 3.05 -3.56
CA PHE A 100 11.10 2.50 -3.50
C PHE A 100 11.02 1.31 -2.57
N GLU A 101 9.82 1.10 -2.04
CA GLU A 101 9.43 -0.09 -1.31
C GLU A 101 8.31 -0.78 -2.08
N ASN A 102 8.49 -2.06 -2.39
CA ASN A 102 7.39 -2.93 -2.77
C ASN A 102 6.82 -3.54 -1.49
N TYR A 103 5.51 -3.55 -1.36
CA TYR A 103 4.81 -4.09 -0.20
C TYR A 103 3.57 -4.87 -0.67
N MET A 104 3.00 -5.66 0.22
CA MET A 104 1.83 -6.49 -0.08
C MET A 104 0.63 -6.08 0.76
N ILE A 105 -0.54 -5.99 0.14
CA ILE A 105 -1.83 -5.76 0.78
C ILE A 105 -2.67 -7.02 0.70
N GLY A 106 -3.00 -7.60 1.85
CA GLY A 106 -3.96 -8.69 2.01
C GLY A 106 -5.39 -8.16 2.09
N PHE A 107 -6.34 -8.83 1.44
CA PHE A 107 -7.74 -8.42 1.43
C PHE A 107 -8.72 -9.60 1.35
N LYS A 108 -9.95 -9.36 1.82
CA LYS A 108 -11.09 -10.26 1.69
C LYS A 108 -12.18 -9.69 0.81
N ILE A 109 -12.73 -10.57 -0.03
CA ILE A 109 -13.89 -10.28 -0.87
C ILE A 109 -15.14 -10.77 -0.12
N PRO A 110 -16.25 -10.00 -0.12
CA PRO A 110 -17.48 -10.43 0.53
C PRO A 110 -17.97 -11.77 0.00
N ASN A 111 -18.36 -12.68 0.91
CA ASN A 111 -18.80 -14.05 0.63
C ASN A 111 -17.72 -14.96 0.00
N ASP A 112 -16.44 -14.61 0.13
CA ASP A 112 -15.31 -15.46 -0.22
C ASP A 112 -14.50 -15.79 1.05
N THR A 113 -14.13 -17.06 1.21
CA THR A 113 -13.30 -17.49 2.34
C THR A 113 -11.81 -17.35 2.06
N THR A 114 -11.45 -17.07 0.81
CA THR A 114 -10.07 -16.92 0.34
C THR A 114 -9.52 -15.55 0.70
N GLU A 115 -8.33 -15.53 1.30
CA GLU A 115 -7.54 -14.32 1.43
C GLU A 115 -6.72 -14.09 0.17
N TYR A 116 -6.82 -12.90 -0.39
CA TYR A 116 -6.05 -12.48 -1.57
C TYR A 116 -4.97 -11.49 -1.18
N TRP A 117 -3.92 -11.41 -2.00
CA TRP A 117 -2.80 -10.50 -1.77
C TRP A 117 -2.42 -9.78 -3.07
N ASP A 118 -2.12 -8.49 -2.97
CA ASP A 118 -1.69 -7.63 -4.08
C ASP A 118 -0.39 -6.88 -3.73
N ASP A 119 0.40 -6.45 -4.71
CA ASP A 119 1.79 -5.98 -4.56
C ASP A 119 2.08 -4.54 -5.06
N PRO A 120 1.51 -3.50 -4.44
CA PRO A 120 1.80 -2.10 -4.80
C PRO A 120 3.17 -1.58 -4.38
N LYS A 121 3.47 -0.32 -4.78
CA LYS A 121 4.77 0.33 -4.61
C LYS A 121 4.66 1.70 -3.92
N LEU A 122 5.54 1.98 -2.95
CA LEU A 122 5.83 3.32 -2.43
C LEU A 122 7.12 3.85 -3.06
N GLN A 123 7.20 5.16 -3.30
CA GLN A 123 8.41 5.76 -3.86
C GLN A 123 8.77 7.06 -3.12
N MET A 124 10.05 7.19 -2.76
CA MET A 124 10.61 8.41 -2.21
C MET A 124 10.62 9.50 -3.27
N LYS A 125 9.94 10.61 -2.96
CA LYS A 125 9.93 11.78 -3.83
C LYS A 125 11.27 12.52 -3.81
N THR A 126 11.94 12.54 -2.67
CA THR A 126 13.16 13.33 -2.40
C THR A 126 14.20 12.56 -1.59
#